data_AF-A0A6B3HP37-F1
#
_entry.id   AF-A0A6B3HP37-F1
#
_cell.length_a   1.000
_cell.length_b   1.000
_cell.length_c   1.000
_cell.angle_alpha   90.00
_cell.angle_beta   90.00
_cell.angle_gamma   90.00
#
_symmetry.space_group_name_H-M   'P 1'
#
loop_
_entity.id
_entity.type
_entity.pdbx_description
1 polymer ?
#
loop_
_entity_poly.entity_id
_entity_poly.type
_entity_poly.pdbx_seq_one_letter_code
_entity_poly.pdbx_strand_id
1 'polypeptide(L)' 'HAFEQASVVEPYLGGSSVRCLVVGRELIGAAEFESGGSDWRNNAALGNKNRAVDHDPDVLKIVNGVVDVLGPGI' A
#
# COMPACT_ATOMS: atom_id res chain seq x y z
N HIS A 1 -25.60 -20.14 -11.31
CA HIS A 1 -24.90 -18.87 -11.52
C HIS A 1 -23.42 -19.08 -11.25
N ALA A 2 -22.63 -19.29 -12.29
CA ALA A 2 -21.17 -19.41 -12.15
C ALA A 2 -20.60 -17.99 -12.21
N PHE A 3 -20.03 -17.51 -11.11
CA PHE A 3 -19.18 -16.31 -11.16
C PHE A 3 -17.89 -16.73 -11.85
N GLU A 4 -17.48 -16.00 -12.88
CA GLU A 4 -16.12 -16.12 -13.39
C GLU A 4 -15.18 -15.65 -12.28
N GLN A 5 -14.42 -16.59 -11.71
CA GLN A 5 -13.43 -16.28 -10.69
C GLN A 5 -12.09 -16.03 -11.36
N ALA A 6 -11.67 -14.76 -11.39
CA ALA A 6 -10.29 -14.41 -11.70
C ALA A 6 -9.43 -14.63 -10.45
N SER A 7 -8.24 -15.23 -10.64
CA SER A 7 -7.25 -15.44 -9.57
C SER A 7 -5.93 -14.80 -9.98
N VAL A 8 -5.26 -14.17 -9.02
CA VAL A 8 -3.91 -13.61 -9.18
C VAL A 8 -2.95 -14.45 -8.35
N VAL A 9 -1.83 -14.83 -8.95
CA VAL A 9 -0.72 -15.52 -8.28
C VAL A 9 0.50 -14.63 -8.38
N GLU A 10 1.09 -14.30 -7.24
CA GLU A 10 2.25 -13.40 -7.14
C GLU A 10 3.30 -13.96 -6.19
N PRO A 11 4.59 -13.60 -6.35
CA PRO A 11 5.63 -13.97 -5.40
C PRO A 11 5.33 -13.45 -3.99
N TYR A 12 5.57 -14.29 -2.99
CA TYR A 12 5.48 -13.85 -1.60
C TYR A 12 6.70 -13.02 -1.21
N LEU A 13 6.49 -11.72 -0.96
CA LEU A 13 7.56 -10.79 -0.56
C LEU A 13 7.75 -10.70 0.97
N GLY A 14 6.73 -11.06 1.75
CA GLY A 14 6.73 -10.94 3.21
C GLY A 14 6.96 -9.51 3.73
N GLY A 15 7.05 -9.37 5.06
CA GLY A 15 7.47 -8.13 5.70
C GLY A 15 6.40 -7.03 5.84
N SER A 16 6.85 -5.78 5.78
CA SER A 16 6.03 -4.59 5.95
C SER A 16 5.44 -4.09 4.62
N SER A 17 4.43 -3.22 4.71
CA SER A 17 3.96 -2.45 3.56
C SER A 17 3.96 -0.97 3.90
N VAL A 18 4.15 -0.12 2.88
CA VAL A 18 3.97 1.32 3.01
C VAL A 18 2.62 1.70 2.40
N ARG A 19 1.81 2.43 3.17
CA ARG A 19 0.54 2.98 2.71
C ARG A 19 0.69 4.47 2.50
N CYS A 20 0.36 4.93 1.29
CA CYS A 20 0.46 6.31 0.88
C CYS A 20 -0.94 6.93 0.76
N LEU A 21 -1.17 8.08 1.39
CA LEU A 21 -2.36 8.90 1.19
C LEU A 21 -2.03 10.00 0.19
N VAL A 22 -2.71 10.01 -0.94
CA VAL A 22 -2.55 11.00 -2.01
C VAL A 22 -3.83 11.80 -2.17
N VAL A 23 -3.71 13.13 -2.17
CA VAL A 23 -4.80 14.08 -2.45
C VAL A 23 -4.46 14.88 -3.69
N GLY A 24 -5.33 14.83 -4.70
CA GLY A 24 -4.97 15.36 -6.02
C GLY A 24 -3.72 14.68 -6.59
N ARG A 25 -2.58 15.39 -6.62
CA ARG A 25 -1.29 14.84 -7.07
C ARG A 25 -0.21 14.85 -5.99
N GLU A 26 -0.59 15.14 -4.76
CA GLU A 26 0.32 15.35 -3.65
C GLU A 26 0.29 14.15 -2.69
N LEU A 27 1.46 13.63 -2.33
CA LEU A 27 1.58 12.68 -1.23
C LEU A 27 1.44 13.45 0.09
N ILE A 28 0.34 13.22 0.80
CA ILE A 28 0.01 13.91 2.06
C ILE A 28 0.61 13.17 3.27
N GLY A 29 0.75 11.85 3.16
CA GLY A 29 1.38 11.07 4.22
C GLY A 29 1.68 9.65 3.79
N ALA A 30 2.69 9.09 4.44
CA ALA A 30 3.07 7.69 4.31
C ALA A 30 3.22 7.05 5.70
N ALA A 31 2.82 5.79 5.80
CA ALA A 31 3.01 5.01 7.02
C ALA A 31 3.39 3.57 6.68
N GLU A 32 4.36 3.04 7.41
CA GLU A 32 4.76 1.64 7.36
C GLU A 32 3.86 0.82 8.29
N PHE A 33 3.40 -0.32 7.79
CA PHE A 33 2.58 -1.29 8.50
C PHE A 33 3.32 -2.62 8.58
N GLU A 34 3.45 -3.16 9.79
CA GLU A 34 4.12 -4.42 10.07
C GLU A 34 3.13 -5.43 10.64
N SER A 35 3.22 -6.69 10.20
CA SER A 35 2.40 -7.75 10.78
C SER A 35 2.79 -8.00 12.24
N GLY A 36 1.79 -8.08 13.13
CA GLY A 36 1.98 -8.30 14.56
C GLY A 36 2.01 -9.76 15.02
N GLY A 37 2.07 -10.76 14.15
CA GLY A 37 1.95 -12.16 14.59
C GLY A 37 2.14 -13.22 13.51
N SER A 38 1.37 -14.31 13.60
CA SER A 38 1.42 -15.45 12.67
C SER A 38 0.68 -15.23 11.35
N ASP A 39 -0.01 -14.10 11.20
CA ASP A 39 -0.62 -13.66 9.94
C ASP A 39 0.44 -12.93 9.12
N TRP A 40 0.47 -13.11 7.80
CA TRP A 40 1.39 -12.37 6.94
C TRP A 40 0.84 -11.00 6.52
N ARG A 41 -0.47 -10.77 6.70
CA ARG A 41 -1.15 -9.53 6.32
C ARG A 41 -0.86 -8.42 7.32
N ASN A 42 -0.48 -7.26 6.81
CA ASN A 42 -0.18 -6.06 7.61
C ASN A 42 -1.34 -5.04 7.62
N ASN A 43 -2.57 -5.46 7.31
CA ASN A 43 -3.72 -4.56 7.27
C ASN A 43 -4.02 -3.90 8.62
N ALA A 44 -4.30 -2.60 8.60
CA ALA A 44 -4.67 -1.83 9.80
C ALA A 44 -5.85 -2.46 10.57
N ALA A 45 -6.85 -2.97 9.84
CA ALA A 45 -8.04 -3.61 10.42
C ALA A 45 -7.75 -4.89 11.23
N LEU A 46 -6.55 -5.47 11.08
CA LEU A 46 -6.12 -6.65 11.85
C LEU A 46 -5.40 -6.28 13.16
N GLY A 47 -5.39 -5.00 13.54
CA GLY A 47 -4.71 -4.53 14.76
C GLY A 47 -3.19 -4.49 14.64
N ASN A 48 -2.67 -4.44 13.42
CA ASN A 48 -1.24 -4.40 13.13
C ASN A 48 -0.58 -3.08 13.56
N LYS A 49 0.72 -3.16 13.87
CA LYS A 49 1.52 -1.99 14.25
C LYS A 49 1.78 -1.12 13.03
N ASN A 50 1.81 0.18 13.24
CA ASN A 50 2.19 1.13 12.20
C ASN A 50 3.02 2.28 12.76
N ARG A 51 3.76 2.93 11.88
CA ARG A 51 4.51 4.15 12.16
C ARG A 51 4.50 5.06 10.94
N ALA A 52 4.44 6.37 11.17
CA ALA A 52 4.65 7.35 10.11
C ALA A 52 6.07 7.22 9.54
N VAL A 53 6.22 7.43 8.24
CA VAL A 53 7.51 7.46 7.55
C VAL A 53 7.61 8.73 6.71
N ASP A 54 8.82 9.23 6.53
CA ASP A 54 9.08 10.40 5.69
C ASP A 54 8.79 10.09 4.22
N HIS A 55 8.62 11.15 3.43
CA HIS A 55 8.41 11.05 1.98
C HIS A 55 9.72 10.68 1.28
N ASP A 56 10.06 9.39 1.33
CA ASP A 56 11.20 8.82 0.64
C ASP A 56 11.11 9.14 -0.88
N PRO A 57 12.18 9.68 -1.50
CA PRO A 57 12.22 9.99 -2.93
C PRO A 57 11.84 8.81 -3.84
N ASP A 58 12.19 7.58 -3.47
CA ASP A 58 11.85 6.39 -4.24
C ASP A 58 10.36 6.07 -4.14
N VAL A 59 9.75 6.28 -2.97
CA VAL A 59 8.30 6.16 -2.78
C VAL A 59 7.57 7.23 -3.58
N LEU A 60 8.04 8.49 -3.54
CA LEU A 60 7.48 9.59 -4.32
C LEU A 60 7.51 9.29 -5.82
N LYS A 61 8.62 8.74 -6.32
CA LYS A 61 8.75 8.35 -7.73
C LYS A 61 7.71 7.30 -8.13
N ILE A 62 7.50 6.29 -7.29
CA ILE A 62 6.49 5.23 -7.53
C ILE A 62 5.09 5.84 -7.51
N VAL A 63 4.77 6.64 -6.49
CA VAL A 63 3.46 7.28 -6.34
C VAL A 63 3.13 8.16 -7.55
N ASN A 64 4.09 8.98 -8.01
CA ASN A 64 3.92 9.79 -9.21
C ASN A 64 3.60 8.95 -10.45
N GLY A 65 4.33 7.85 -10.66
CA GLY A 65 4.08 6.94 -11.77
C GLY A 65 2.68 6.29 -11.72
N VAL A 66 2.19 5.95 -10.53
CA VAL A 66 0.83 5.41 -10.35
C VAL A 66 -0.23 6.47 -10.66
N VAL A 67 -0.07 7.70 -10.13
CA VAL A 67 -0.99 8.82 -10.34
C VAL A 67 -1.02 9.27 -11.81
N ASP A 68 0.08 9.14 -12.53
CA ASP A 68 0.13 9.40 -13.98
C ASP A 68 -0.72 8.44 -14.80
N VAL A 69 -0.89 7.20 -14.34
CA VAL A 69 -1.68 6.16 -15.03
C VAL A 69 -3.14 6.18 -14.58
N LEU A 70 -3.39 6.29 -13.27
CA LEU A 70 -4.74 6.18 -12.70
C LEU A 70 -5.49 7.52 -12.59
N GLY A 71 -4.78 8.64 -12.67
CA GLY A 71 -5.32 9.98 -12.40
C GLY A 71 -5.09 10.44 -10.95
N PRO A 72 -5.58 11.64 -10.59
CA PRO A 72 -5.41 12.19 -9.26
C PRO A 72 -6.05 11.30 -8.17
N GLY A 73 -5.48 11.36 -6.97
CA GLY A 73 -6.03 10.75 -5.77
C GLY A 73 -7.35 11.39 -5.33
N ILE A 74 -7.79 11.04 -4.12
CA ILE A 74 -9.06 11.50 -3.52
C ILE A 74 -9.10 13.03 -3.46
#